data_AF-A0A661REW7-F1
#
_entry.id   AF-A0A661REW7-F1
#
_cell.length_a   1.000
_cell.length_b   1.000
_cell.length_c   1.000
_cell.angle_alpha   90.00
_cell.angle_beta   90.00
_cell.angle_gamma   90.00
#
_symmetry.space_group_name_H-M   'P 1'
#
loop_
_entity.id
_entity.type
_entity.pdbx_description
1 polymer ?
#
loop_
_entity_poly.entity_id
_entity_poly.type
_entity_poly.pdbx_seq_one_letter_code
_entity_poly.pdbx_strand_id
1 'polypeptide(L)'
;NMQDLQLAYALTIHKAQGSEFPCAIVVVHKAHSFMHHRNLLYTGVTRARKTAVVIGDRWGIQNCARKRRQDERKTFLSLLLTRTPEDAPRSLPGC
;
A
#
# COMPACT_ATOMS: atom_id res chain seq x y z
N ASN A 1 22.15 -24.21 -5.05
CA ASN A 1 22.70 -22.90 -5.42
C ASN A 1 22.41 -21.94 -4.27
N MET A 2 23.42 -21.51 -3.51
CA MET A 2 23.26 -20.81 -2.22
C MET A 2 23.23 -19.27 -2.37
N GLN A 3 23.27 -18.77 -3.60
CA GLN A 3 23.44 -17.36 -3.94
C GLN A 3 22.15 -16.52 -3.82
N ASP A 4 20.99 -17.16 -3.76
CA ASP A 4 19.68 -16.48 -3.67
C ASP A 4 19.19 -16.26 -2.23
N LEU A 5 19.99 -16.66 -1.23
CA LEU A 5 19.67 -16.49 0.18
C LEU A 5 20.15 -15.12 0.68
N GLN A 6 19.21 -14.31 1.17
CA GLN A 6 19.49 -13.03 1.81
C GLN A 6 19.13 -13.06 3.29
N LEU A 7 19.83 -12.25 4.09
CA LEU A 7 19.56 -12.12 5.52
C LEU A 7 18.17 -11.51 5.76
N ALA A 8 17.39 -12.13 6.65
CA ALA A 8 16.03 -11.73 6.95
C ALA A 8 15.88 -11.01 8.31
N TYR A 9 16.95 -10.44 8.86
CA TYR A 9 16.89 -9.67 10.11
C TYR A 9 16.00 -8.44 10.01
N ALA A 10 15.97 -7.81 8.83
CA ALA A 10 15.07 -6.72 8.50
C ALA A 10 14.49 -6.97 7.11
N LEU A 11 13.17 -6.88 7.00
CA LEU A 11 12.45 -7.07 5.75
C LEU A 11 11.74 -5.77 5.37
N THR A 12 11.66 -5.50 4.08
CA THR A 12 10.80 -4.41 3.59
C THR A 12 9.33 -4.82 3.70
N ILE A 13 8.44 -3.84 3.89
CA ILE A 13 6.99 -4.08 4.04
C ILE A 13 6.43 -4.83 2.81
N HIS A 14 6.98 -4.58 1.62
CA HIS A 14 6.62 -5.29 0.40
C HIS A 14 7.01 -6.77 0.41
N LYS A 15 8.17 -7.12 0.97
CA LYS A 15 8.61 -8.51 1.10
C LYS A 15 7.85 -9.26 2.20
N ALA A 16 7.33 -8.55 3.19
CA ALA A 16 6.47 -9.09 4.25
C ALA A 16 4.98 -9.18 3.87
N GLN A 17 4.62 -8.96 2.60
CA GLN A 17 3.23 -8.99 2.17
C GLN A 17 2.65 -10.41 2.29
N GLY A 18 1.53 -10.54 3.01
CA GLY A 18 0.88 -11.83 3.29
C GLY A 18 1.38 -12.51 4.56
N SER A 19 2.48 -12.04 5.17
CA SER A 19 2.98 -12.57 6.44
C SER A 19 2.40 -11.81 7.63
N GLU A 20 2.36 -12.43 8.81
CA GLU A 20 1.94 -11.80 10.06
C GLU A 20 2.88 -12.24 11.19
N PHE A 21 3.18 -11.32 12.11
CA PHE A 21 4.15 -11.53 13.17
C PHE A 21 3.54 -11.19 14.54
N PRO A 22 3.83 -11.95 15.61
CA PRO A 22 3.32 -11.63 16.95
C PRO A 22 3.71 -10.21 17.42
N CYS A 23 4.94 -9.80 17.16
CA CYS A 23 5.45 -8.47 17.40
C CYS A 23 6.12 -7.95 16.12
N ALA A 24 5.81 -6.71 15.72
CA ALA A 24 6.48 -6.07 14.57
C ALA A 24 7.06 -4.71 14.97
N ILE A 25 8.28 -4.46 14.52
CA ILE A 25 8.97 -3.18 14.69
C ILE A 25 8.97 -2.47 13.34
N VAL A 26 8.31 -1.31 13.27
CA VAL A 26 8.17 -0.52 12.05
C VAL A 26 9.03 0.74 12.18
N VAL A 27 10.03 0.86 11.30
CA VAL A 27 10.95 2.01 11.30
C VAL A 27 10.49 3.06 10.29
N VAL A 28 10.31 4.30 10.75
CA VAL A 28 9.84 5.45 9.96
C VAL A 28 10.86 6.59 10.06
N HIS A 29 11.82 6.62 9.14
CA HIS A 29 12.87 7.65 9.13
C HIS A 29 12.76 8.57 7.91
N LYS A 30 13.17 9.84 8.05
CA LYS A 30 13.12 10.86 6.97
C LYS A 30 13.85 10.42 5.69
N ALA A 31 14.87 9.57 5.80
CA ALA A 31 15.59 9.01 4.65
C ALA A 31 14.68 8.20 3.70
N HIS A 32 13.58 7.64 4.20
CA HIS A 32 12.59 6.90 3.40
C HIS A 32 11.42 7.78 2.95
N SER A 33 11.58 9.11 2.97
CA SER A 33 10.48 10.05 2.74
C SER A 33 9.86 10.04 1.34
N PHE A 34 10.56 9.45 0.38
CA PHE A 34 10.00 9.19 -0.93
C PHE A 34 8.88 8.14 -0.88
N MET A 35 9.04 7.10 -0.05
CA MET A 35 8.08 5.98 0.12
C MET A 35 7.10 6.20 1.29
N HIS A 36 7.12 7.36 1.94
CA HIS A 36 6.16 7.72 2.99
C HIS A 36 4.76 7.85 2.39
N HIS A 37 4.01 6.76 2.38
CA HIS A 37 2.58 6.75 2.14
C HIS A 37 1.89 6.13 3.36
N ARG A 38 0.74 6.68 3.73
CA ARG A 38 -0.10 6.16 4.81
C ARG A 38 -0.39 4.66 4.64
N ASN A 39 -0.52 4.20 3.40
CA ASN A 39 -0.80 2.79 3.08
C ASN A 39 0.36 1.87 3.46
N LEU A 40 1.61 2.31 3.28
CA LEU A 40 2.78 1.52 3.63
C LEU A 40 2.89 1.39 5.15
N LEU A 41 2.75 2.52 5.86
CA LEU A 41 2.75 2.55 7.33
C LEU A 41 1.61 1.69 7.90
N TYR A 42 0.39 1.86 7.38
CA TYR A 42 -0.77 1.05 7.77
C TYR A 42 -0.50 -0.43 7.55
N THR A 43 0.02 -0.81 6.37
CA THR A 43 0.38 -2.19 6.07
C THR A 43 1.38 -2.71 7.10
N GLY A 44 2.49 -1.99 7.34
CA GLY A 44 3.50 -2.40 8.33
C GLY A 44 2.94 -2.60 9.73
N VAL A 45 2.05 -1.71 10.19
CA VAL A 45 1.39 -1.83 11.50
C VAL A 45 0.45 -3.04 11.54
N THR A 46 -0.35 -3.26 10.49
CA THR A 46 -1.29 -4.40 10.43
C THR A 46 -0.61 -5.77 10.33
N ARG A 47 0.70 -5.82 10.04
CA ARG A 47 1.47 -7.07 10.10
C ARG A 47 1.71 -7.55 11.53
N ALA A 48 1.57 -6.69 12.53
CA ALA A 48 1.65 -7.06 13.94
C ALA A 48 0.33 -7.65 14.45
N ARG A 49 0.37 -8.85 15.03
CA ARG A 49 -0.79 -9.50 15.65
C ARG A 49 -1.07 -9.04 17.08
N LYS A 50 -0.02 -8.85 17.89
CA LYS A 50 -0.17 -8.49 19.31
C LYS A 50 0.39 -7.11 19.62
N THR A 51 1.62 -6.84 19.16
CA THR A 51 2.32 -5.60 19.50
C THR A 51 2.99 -4.99 18.27
N ALA A 52 2.70 -3.72 18.01
CA ALA A 52 3.39 -2.93 17.00
C ALA A 52 4.24 -1.86 17.69
N VAL A 53 5.54 -1.84 17.42
CA VAL A 53 6.46 -0.80 17.89
C VAL A 53 6.85 0.08 16.72
N VAL A 54 6.50 1.36 16.76
CA VAL A 54 6.86 2.32 15.71
C VAL A 54 8.02 3.18 16.18
N ILE A 55 9.13 3.14 15.45
CA ILE A 55 10.36 3.86 15.78
C ILE A 55 10.66 4.82 14.63
N GLY A 56 10.91 6.09 14.91
CA GLY A 56 11.14 7.05 13.83
C GLY A 56 11.19 8.50 14.25
N ASP A 57 11.45 9.36 13.26
CA ASP A 57 11.45 10.81 13.45
C ASP A 57 10.02 11.33 13.58
N ARG A 58 9.80 12.26 14.51
CA ARG A 58 8.51 12.95 14.67
C ARG A 58 8.01 13.54 13.34
N TRP A 59 8.92 14.17 12.58
CA TRP A 59 8.59 14.74 11.28
C TRP A 59 8.20 13.66 10.26
N GLY A 60 8.94 12.53 10.21
CA GLY A 60 8.67 11.42 9.28
C GLY A 60 7.32 10.77 9.54
N ILE A 61 7.00 10.51 10.82
CA ILE A 61 5.72 9.93 11.23
C ILE A 61 4.56 10.88 10.92
N GLN A 62 4.68 12.17 11.26
CA GLN A 62 3.66 13.18 10.95
C GLN A 62 3.46 13.35 9.44
N ASN A 63 4.54 13.36 8.66
CA ASN A 63 4.49 13.47 7.21
C ASN A 63 3.79 12.24 6.59
N CYS A 64 4.16 11.02 7.01
CA CYS A 64 3.47 9.78 6.63
C CYS A 64 1.96 9.83 6.90
N ALA A 65 1.57 10.29 8.09
CA ALA A 65 0.17 10.33 8.50
C ALA A 65 -0.66 11.34 7.69
N ARG A 66 -0.06 12.49 7.31
CA ARG A 66 -0.71 13.55 6.53
C ARG A 66 -0.73 13.29 5.04
N LYS A 67 0.25 12.56 4.50
CA LYS A 67 0.41 12.29 3.07
C LYS A 67 -0.66 11.29 2.59
N ARG A 68 -1.84 11.83 2.24
CA ARG A 68 -2.99 11.12 1.66
C ARG A 68 -2.88 10.84 0.17
N ARG A 69 -1.82 11.32 -0.49
CA ARG A 69 -1.60 11.09 -1.92
C ARG A 69 -1.16 9.64 -2.12
N GLN A 70 -2.14 8.75 -2.13
CA GLN A 70 -2.07 7.52 -2.90
C GLN A 70 -1.94 7.98 -4.34
N ASP A 71 -0.92 7.51 -5.06
CA ASP A 71 -0.84 7.75 -6.50
C ASP A 71 -2.22 7.55 -7.08
N GLU A 72 -2.78 8.60 -7.69
CA GLU A 72 -4.02 8.49 -8.45
C GLU A 72 -3.71 7.47 -9.53
N ARG A 73 -4.12 6.23 -9.28
CA ARG A 73 -3.93 5.15 -10.24
C ARG A 73 -4.86 5.47 -11.39
N LYS A 74 -4.31 6.07 -12.43
CA LYS A 74 -4.99 6.30 -13.69
C LYS A 74 -5.25 4.94 -14.33
N THR A 75 -6.38 4.33 -13.98
CA THR A 75 -6.83 3.06 -14.56
C THR A 75 -8.14 3.28 -15.28
N PHE A 76 -8.28 2.63 -16.44
CA PHE A 76 -9.51 2.65 -17.22
C PHE A 76 -10.61 1.75 -16.63
N LEU A 77 -10.31 0.97 -15.59
CA LEU A 77 -11.27 0.06 -14.96
C LEU A 77 -12.48 0.83 -14.40
N SER A 78 -12.27 2.01 -13.83
CA SER A 78 -13.38 2.83 -13.33
C SER A 78 -14.32 3.26 -14.46
N LEU A 79 -13.78 3.58 -15.65
CA LEU A 79 -14.55 3.96 -16.82
C LEU A 79 -15.30 2.76 -17.43
N LEU A 80 -14.68 1.58 -17.39
CA LEU A 80 -15.27 0.33 -17.87
C LEU A 80 -16.44 -0.12 -16.99
N LEU A 81 -16.31 -0.03 -15.66
CA LEU A 81 -17.36 -0.40 -14.71
C LEU A 81 -18.56 0.55 -14.73
N THR A 82 -18.36 1.82 -15.10
CA THR A 82 -19.46 2.76 -15.34
C THR A 82 -20.20 2.52 -16.65
N ARG A 83 -19.67 1.69 -17.57
CA ARG A 83 -20.46 1.18 -18.71
C ARG A 83 -21.23 -0.06 -18.23
N THR A 84 -22.43 0.16 -17.71
CA THR A 84 -23.40 -0.94 -17.61
C THR A 84 -24.02 -1.18 -19.01
N PRO A 85 -24.40 -2.42 -19.35
CA PRO A 85 -25.09 -2.71 -20.61
C PRO A 85 -26.50 -2.09 -20.70
N GLU A 86 -26.98 -1.40 -19.66
CA GLU A 86 -28.24 -0.64 -19.67
C GLU A 86 -28.17 0.65 -20.51
N ASP A 87 -26.96 1.17 -20.79
CA ASP A 87 -26.74 2.32 -21.69
C ASP A 87 -26.70 1.94 -23.18
N ALA A 88 -26.93 0.66 -23.52
CA ALA A 88 -27.17 0.29 -24.90
C ALA A 88 -28.48 0.96 -25.35
N PRO A 89 -28.48 1.84 -26.38
CA PRO A 89 -29.71 2.44 -26.84
C PRO A 89 -30.69 1.34 -27.25
N ARG A 90 -31.77 1.17 -26.48
CA ARG A 90 -32.90 0.33 -26.89
C ARG A 90 -33.48 0.96 -28.14
N SER A 91 -33.43 0.21 -29.23
CA SER A 91 -33.87 0.55 -30.59
C SER A 91 -33.05 1.62 -31.31
N LEU A 92 -32.31 1.19 -32.34
CA LEU A 92 -32.14 2.00 -33.54
C LEU A 92 -33.47 1.92 -34.32
N PRO A 93 -34.16 3.04 -34.61
CA PRO A 93 -35.19 3.02 -35.65
C PRO A 93 -34.51 2.79 -37.00
N GLY A 94 -35.24 2.11 -37.88
CA GLY A 94 -34.73 1.40 -39.05
C GLY A 94 -33.80 2.17 -39.99
N CYS A 95 -32.95 1.39 -40.65
CA CYS A 95 -32.81 1.39 -42.10
C CYS A 95 -32.83 -0.08 -42.56
#